data_AF-A0A6P8HR70-F1
#
_entry.id   AF-A0A6P8HR70-F1
#
_cell.length_a   1.000
_cell.length_b   1.000
_cell.length_c   1.000
_cell.angle_alpha   90.00
_cell.angle_beta   90.00
_cell.angle_gamma   90.00
#
_symmetry.space_group_name_H-M   'P 1'
#
loop_
_entity.id
_entity.type
_entity.pdbx_description
1 polymer ?
#
loop_
_entity_poly.entity_id
_entity_poly.type
_entity_poly.pdbx_seq_one_letter_code
_entity_poly.pdbx_strand_id
1 'polypeptide(L)'
;MSKSTGNFLTLRQALDKFSADGMRLTLADAGDTIEDANFVEKMADAGILRLYTFHEWIKEILEAKDSLRTGDASSFNDRVFDRYE
;
A
#
# COMPACT_ATOMS: atom_id res chain seq x y z
N MET A 1 -12.31 -13.00 15.64
CA MET A 1 -12.88 -13.85 14.56
C MET A 1 -13.41 -15.16 15.14
N SER A 2 -14.62 -15.61 14.76
CA SER A 2 -15.23 -16.87 15.21
C SER A 2 -15.98 -17.59 14.08
N LYS A 3 -15.71 -18.90 13.94
CA LYS A 3 -16.35 -19.79 12.95
C LYS A 3 -17.85 -19.93 13.17
N SER A 4 -18.30 -20.04 14.43
CA SER A 4 -19.72 -20.25 14.75
C SER A 4 -20.60 -19.05 14.41
N THR A 5 -20.02 -17.86 14.33
CA THR A 5 -20.70 -16.61 13.96
C THR A 5 -20.59 -16.28 12.46
N GLY A 6 -19.95 -17.14 11.65
CA GLY A 6 -19.66 -16.86 10.24
C GLY A 6 -18.58 -15.79 10.01
N ASN A 7 -17.98 -15.25 11.06
CA ASN A 7 -16.93 -14.24 11.01
C ASN A 7 -15.54 -14.89 11.13
N PHE A 8 -15.16 -15.69 10.13
CA PHE A 8 -13.89 -16.37 10.08
C PHE A 8 -13.36 -16.50 8.65
N LEU A 9 -12.08 -16.18 8.48
CA LEU A 9 -11.39 -16.28 7.20
C LEU A 9 -10.16 -17.16 7.39
N THR A 10 -10.05 -18.26 6.64
CA THR A 10 -8.81 -19.05 6.59
C THR A 10 -7.75 -18.29 5.78
N LEU A 11 -6.47 -18.58 6.00
CA LEU A 11 -5.38 -18.03 5.20
C LEU A 11 -5.62 -18.25 3.70
N ARG A 12 -6.03 -19.46 3.29
CA ARG A 12 -6.28 -19.75 1.87
C ARG A 12 -7.39 -18.88 1.28
N GLN A 13 -8.51 -18.76 2.00
CA GLN A 13 -9.62 -17.88 1.59
C GLN A 13 -9.20 -16.41 1.53
N ALA A 14 -8.38 -15.95 2.49
CA ALA A 14 -7.87 -14.59 2.50
C ALA A 14 -6.96 -14.30 1.30
N LEU A 15 -6.06 -15.24 0.97
CA LEU A 15 -5.19 -15.12 -0.19
C LEU A 15 -5.97 -15.14 -1.51
N ASP A 16 -6.95 -16.04 -1.63
CA ASP A 16 -7.79 -16.12 -2.84
C ASP A 16 -8.67 -14.85 -3.00
N LYS A 17 -9.05 -14.20 -1.89
CA LYS A 17 -9.90 -13.00 -1.91
C LYS A 17 -9.12 -11.69 -2.09
N PHE A 18 -7.98 -11.54 -1.42
CA PHE A 18 -7.26 -10.26 -1.32
C PHE A 18 -5.86 -10.28 -1.91
N SER A 19 -5.43 -11.38 -2.52
CA SER A 19 -4.04 -11.68 -2.86
C SER A 19 -3.11 -11.72 -1.64
N ALA A 20 -1.87 -12.18 -1.85
CA ALA A 20 -0.86 -12.18 -0.80
C ALA A 20 -0.50 -10.76 -0.35
N ASP A 21 -0.35 -9.82 -1.27
CA ASP A 21 0.12 -8.47 -0.96
C ASP A 21 -0.96 -7.63 -0.30
N GLY A 22 -2.20 -7.70 -0.81
CA GLY A 22 -3.34 -7.03 -0.18
C GLY A 22 -3.58 -7.52 1.24
N MET A 23 -3.45 -8.82 1.49
CA MET A 23 -3.54 -9.39 2.84
C MET A 23 -2.43 -8.87 3.75
N ARG A 24 -1.17 -8.91 3.31
CA ARG A 24 -0.02 -8.46 4.11
C ARG A 24 -0.07 -6.97 4.43
N LEU A 25 -0.50 -6.14 3.48
CA LEU A 25 -0.67 -4.71 3.69
C LEU A 25 -1.74 -4.42 4.75
N THR A 26 -2.87 -5.12 4.69
CA THR A 26 -3.95 -4.97 5.68
C THR A 26 -3.54 -5.47 7.05
N LEU A 27 -2.75 -6.55 7.12
CA LEU A 27 -2.21 -7.04 8.38
C LEU A 27 -1.22 -6.05 9.01
N ALA A 28 -0.46 -5.30 8.20
CA ALA A 28 0.40 -4.24 8.70
C ALA A 28 -0.40 -3.05 9.26
N ASP A 29 -1.58 -2.76 8.70
CA ASP A 29 -2.50 -1.71 9.17
C ASP A 29 -3.39 -2.15 10.35
N ALA A 30 -3.45 -3.46 10.65
CA ALA A 30 -4.39 -4.01 11.63
C ALA A 30 -4.11 -3.56 13.08
N GLY A 31 -2.88 -3.13 13.37
CA GLY A 31 -2.49 -2.58 14.66
C GLY A 31 -1.00 -2.74 14.96
N ASP A 32 -0.42 -1.72 15.59
CA ASP A 32 0.98 -1.65 16.04
C ASP A 32 1.11 -1.50 17.56
N THR A 33 -0.02 -1.52 18.28
CA THR A 33 -0.10 -1.41 19.74
C THR A 33 -0.27 -2.77 20.42
N ILE A 34 -0.41 -2.77 21.75
CA ILE A 34 -0.66 -3.98 22.56
C ILE A 34 -2.15 -4.37 22.53
N GLU A 35 -3.03 -3.47 22.09
CA GLU A 35 -4.47 -3.75 21.96
C GLU A 35 -4.75 -4.76 20.85
N ASP A 36 -5.93 -5.39 20.89
CA ASP A 36 -6.33 -6.39 19.89
C ASP A 36 -6.34 -5.80 18.47
N ALA A 37 -5.51 -6.38 17.60
CA ALA A 37 -5.43 -5.98 16.20
C ALA A 37 -6.74 -6.30 15.45
N ASN A 38 -7.11 -5.44 14.50
CA ASN A 38 -8.36 -5.54 13.77
C ASN A 38 -8.14 -5.64 12.25
N PHE A 39 -8.42 -6.81 11.68
CA PHE A 39 -8.41 -7.00 10.23
C PHE A 39 -9.73 -6.53 9.62
N VAL A 40 -9.68 -5.47 8.80
CA VAL A 40 -10.86 -4.88 8.15
C VAL A 40 -10.83 -5.15 6.65
N GLU A 41 -11.74 -5.98 6.15
CA GLU A 41 -11.79 -6.35 4.72
C GLU A 41 -11.90 -5.14 3.78
N LYS A 42 -12.62 -4.08 4.17
CA LYS A 42 -12.71 -2.84 3.38
C LYS A 42 -11.35 -2.14 3.20
N MET A 43 -10.46 -2.27 4.19
CA MET A 43 -9.10 -1.73 4.06
C MET A 43 -8.25 -2.59 3.13
N ALA A 44 -8.48 -3.91 3.09
CA ALA A 44 -7.86 -4.79 2.11
C ALA A 44 -8.25 -4.42 0.68
N ASP A 45 -9.55 -4.23 0.42
CA ASP A 45 -10.05 -3.81 -0.89
C ASP A 45 -9.45 -2.46 -1.32
N ALA A 46 -9.46 -1.48 -0.42
CA ALA A 46 -8.85 -0.17 -0.67
C ALA A 46 -7.33 -0.26 -0.89
N GLY A 47 -6.64 -1.11 -0.15
CA GLY A 47 -5.21 -1.37 -0.28
C GLY A 47 -4.85 -1.95 -1.65
N ILE A 48 -5.61 -2.93 -2.13
CA ILE A 48 -5.41 -3.55 -3.45
C ILE A 48 -5.60 -2.51 -4.56
N LEU A 49 -6.66 -1.69 -4.48
CA LEU A 49 -6.89 -0.62 -5.45
C LEU A 49 -5.74 0.38 -5.45
N ARG A 50 -5.23 0.79 -4.28
CA ARG A 50 -4.08 1.68 -4.17
C ARG A 50 -2.83 1.07 -4.78
N LEU A 51 -2.52 -0.20 -4.48
CA LEU A 51 -1.37 -0.90 -5.06
C LEU A 51 -1.46 -0.98 -6.58
N TYR A 52 -2.64 -1.27 -7.12
CA TYR A 52 -2.87 -1.27 -8.57
C TYR A 52 -2.62 0.12 -9.17
N THR A 53 -3.24 1.16 -8.61
CA THR A 53 -3.04 2.53 -9.12
C THR A 53 -1.59 3.00 -9.01
N PHE A 54 -0.88 2.58 -7.96
CA PHE A 54 0.52 2.90 -7.78
C PHE A 54 1.40 2.20 -8.82
N HIS A 55 1.12 0.93 -9.12
CA HIS A 55 1.81 0.19 -10.16
C HIS A 55 1.60 0.80 -11.55
N GLU A 56 0.37 1.19 -11.89
CA GLU A 56 0.10 1.87 -13.16
C GLU A 56 0.80 3.22 -13.22
N TRP A 57 0.76 4.00 -12.14
CA TRP A 57 1.50 5.25 -12.05
C TRP A 57 3.02 5.07 -12.24
N ILE A 58 3.61 4.03 -11.66
CA ILE A 58 5.04 3.72 -11.88
C ILE A 58 5.31 3.52 -13.38
N LYS A 59 4.47 2.76 -14.09
CA LYS A 59 4.63 2.56 -15.53
C LYS A 59 4.52 3.88 -16.30
N GLU A 60 3.51 4.69 -16.00
CA GLU A 60 3.31 6.01 -16.63
C GLU A 60 4.54 6.92 -16.44
N ILE A 61 5.10 6.96 -15.23
CA ILE A 61 6.29 7.77 -14.95
C ILE A 61 7.54 7.23 -15.65
N LEU A 62 7.68 5.91 -15.75
CA LEU A 62 8.78 5.30 -16.50
C LEU A 62 8.72 5.63 -18.00
N GLU A 63 7.51 5.65 -18.58
CA GLU A 63 7.28 6.09 -19.96
C GLU A 63 7.53 7.59 -20.12
N ALA A 64 7.17 8.40 -19.13
CA ALA A 64 7.36 9.84 -19.13
C ALA A 64 8.78 10.28 -18.72
N LYS A 65 9.72 9.35 -18.51
CA LYS A 65 11.05 9.63 -17.93
C LYS A 65 11.81 10.75 -18.63
N ASP A 66 11.76 10.80 -19.96
CA ASP A 66 12.48 11.81 -20.75
C ASP A 66 11.84 13.21 -20.68
N SER A 67 10.59 13.29 -20.22
CA SER A 67 9.86 14.55 -19.99
C SER A 67 10.07 15.13 -18.59
N LEU A 68 10.71 14.38 -17.69
CA LEU A 68 10.97 14.82 -16.33
C LEU A 68 11.96 15.98 -16.32
N ARG A 69 11.94 16.77 -15.24
CA ARG A 69 12.80 17.95 -15.09
C ARG A 69 14.28 17.58 -15.31
N THR A 70 14.91 18.34 -16.20
CA THR A 70 16.36 18.29 -16.44
C THR A 70 17.01 19.60 -15.99
N GLY A 71 18.31 19.58 -15.69
CA GLY A 71 19.10 20.75 -15.26
C GLY A 71 19.32 20.86 -13.74
N ASP A 72 19.94 21.96 -13.30
CA ASP A 72 20.44 22.13 -11.94
C ASP A 72 19.34 22.10 -10.86
N ALA A 73 19.64 21.46 -9.73
CA ALA A 73 18.74 21.33 -8.57
C ALA A 73 18.81 22.56 -7.65
N SER A 74 18.31 23.70 -8.14
CA SER A 74 18.41 24.99 -7.44
C SER A 74 17.11 25.51 -6.84
N SER A 75 15.98 24.80 -7.06
CA SER A 75 14.67 25.21 -6.57
C SER A 75 14.56 25.10 -5.05
N PHE A 76 13.55 25.75 -4.47
CA PHE A 76 13.26 25.61 -3.03
C PHE A 76 13.07 24.15 -2.63
N ASN A 77 12.33 23.37 -3.43
CA ASN A 77 12.07 21.97 -3.16
C ASN A 77 13.36 21.14 -3.19
N ASP A 78 14.24 21.38 -4.17
CA ASP A 78 15.52 20.68 -4.26
C ASP A 78 16.34 20.89 -2.97
N ARG A 79 16.41 22.13 -2.46
CA ARG A 79 17.15 22.45 -1.23
C ARG A 79 16.55 21.83 0.04
N VAL A 80 15.23 21.61 0.06
CA VAL A 80 14.55 20.97 1.19
C VAL A 80 14.87 19.47 1.23
N PHE A 81 14.86 18.80 0.08
CA PHE A 81 15.11 17.35 0.02
C PHE A 81 16.60 16.98 0.06
N ASP A 82 17.51 17.89 -0.28
CA ASP A 82 18.96 17.68 -0.19
C ASP A 82 19.49 17.59 1.25
N ARG A 83 18.71 18.03 2.26
CA ARG A 83 19.14 18.08 3.67
C ARG A 83 18.59 16.98 4.56
N TYR A 84 17.92 15.98 4.00
CA TYR A 84 17.48 14.79 4.74
C TYR A 84 18.47 13.65 4.52
N GLU A 85 19.62 13.74 5.20
CA GLU A 85 20.46 12.61 5.61
C GLU A 85 20.50 12.53 7.14
#